data_AF-A0AAW1HTY7-F1
#
_entry.id   AF-A0AAW1HTY7-F1
#
_cell.length_a   1.000
_cell.length_b   1.000
_cell.length_c   1.000
_cell.angle_alpha   90.00
_cell.angle_beta   90.00
_cell.angle_gamma   90.00
#
_symmetry.space_group_name_H-M   'P 1'
#
loop_
_entity.id
_entity.type
_entity.pdbx_description
1 polymer ?
#
loop_
_entity_poly.entity_id
_entity_poly.type
_entity_poly.pdbx_seq_one_letter_code
_entity_poly.pdbx_strand_id
1 'polypeptide(L)'
;MTDKNKRGALKAKLTTFSKFMKSIQDKQKLDEVDVIQIKERLNKVYTIIDEFEEIQMNIESQSENIETEQGERQMFEDSYYLEIAEIQMNIESQSENIETEQGERQMFEDSYYLEIAVAKKVIQNYENNVSTECNTIASGHASNSVKKKVIQNYENNVSTECNTIASGHASNSVYIKLPTIKLPKFEGKYSNWLEFRDTYESLIHTCARH
;
A
#
# COMPACT_ATOMS: atom_id res chain seq x y z
N MET A 1 -24.73 3.97 44.58
CA MET A 1 -24.03 2.83 43.95
C MET A 1 -22.78 2.57 44.79
N THR A 2 -22.52 1.34 45.23
CA THR A 2 -21.32 1.01 46.03
C THR A 2 -20.06 1.08 45.16
N ASP A 3 -18.88 1.25 45.77
CA ASP A 3 -17.62 1.30 45.01
C ASP A 3 -17.35 -0.01 44.26
N LYS A 4 -17.72 -1.16 44.83
CA LYS A 4 -17.70 -2.46 44.11
C LYS A 4 -18.60 -2.45 42.87
N ASN A 5 -19.76 -1.81 42.91
CA ASN A 5 -20.62 -1.68 41.73
C ASN A 5 -20.01 -0.72 40.69
N LYS A 6 -19.34 0.35 41.13
CA LYS A 6 -18.61 1.25 40.21
C LYS A 6 -17.44 0.52 39.53
N ARG A 7 -16.67 -0.28 40.28
CA ARG A 7 -15.62 -1.17 39.73
C ARG A 7 -16.18 -2.12 38.69
N GLY A 8 -17.32 -2.76 38.97
CA GLY A 8 -18.01 -3.61 38.01
C GLY A 8 -18.42 -2.86 36.73
N ALA A 9 -18.86 -1.61 36.85
CA ALA A 9 -19.17 -0.78 35.69
C ALA A 9 -17.92 -0.45 34.85
N LEU A 10 -16.77 -0.19 35.47
CA LEU A 10 -15.50 0.01 34.75
C LEU A 10 -15.05 -1.26 34.02
N LYS A 11 -15.13 -2.42 34.67
CA LYS A 11 -14.89 -3.73 34.04
C LYS A 11 -15.78 -3.93 32.81
N ALA A 12 -17.06 -3.57 32.91
CA ALA A 12 -18.01 -3.64 31.80
C ALA A 12 -17.67 -2.65 30.67
N LYS A 13 -17.22 -1.43 30.99
CA LYS A 13 -16.74 -0.45 29.98
C LYS A 13 -15.56 -1.02 29.20
N LEU A 14 -14.54 -1.54 29.89
CA LEU A 14 -13.36 -2.16 29.27
C LEU A 14 -13.76 -3.35 28.38
N THR A 15 -14.61 -4.24 28.89
CA THR A 15 -15.13 -5.39 28.13
C THR A 15 -15.90 -4.96 26.88
N THR A 16 -16.67 -3.88 26.96
CA THR A 16 -17.44 -3.36 25.82
C THR A 16 -16.51 -2.81 24.73
N PHE A 17 -15.43 -2.15 25.14
CA PHE A 17 -14.42 -1.69 24.20
C PHE A 17 -13.65 -2.84 23.56
N SER A 18 -13.26 -3.86 24.33
CA SER A 18 -12.65 -5.08 23.82
C SER A 18 -13.48 -5.75 22.72
N LYS A 19 -14.79 -5.84 22.93
CA LYS A 19 -15.71 -6.36 21.90
C LYS A 19 -15.72 -5.52 20.63
N PHE A 20 -15.64 -4.20 20.76
CA PHE A 20 -15.55 -3.29 19.62
C PHE A 20 -14.23 -3.49 18.87
N MET A 21 -13.09 -3.60 19.57
CA MET A 21 -11.80 -3.84 18.94
C MET A 21 -11.79 -5.14 18.14
N LYS A 22 -12.30 -6.23 18.71
CA LYS A 22 -12.44 -7.52 18.00
C LYS A 22 -13.29 -7.39 16.72
N SER A 23 -14.42 -6.67 16.80
CA SER A 23 -15.27 -6.45 15.62
C SER A 23 -14.59 -5.66 14.48
N ILE A 24 -13.61 -4.82 14.83
CA ILE A 24 -12.82 -4.06 13.87
C ILE A 24 -11.63 -4.88 13.37
N GLN A 25 -11.01 -5.69 14.22
CA GLN A 25 -9.89 -6.55 13.86
C GLN A 25 -10.28 -7.65 12.87
N ASP A 26 -11.55 -8.06 12.87
CA ASP A 26 -12.10 -8.97 11.86
C ASP A 26 -12.17 -8.36 10.44
N LYS A 27 -11.96 -7.04 10.30
CA LYS A 27 -11.93 -6.37 9.00
C LYS A 27 -10.57 -6.58 8.32
N GLN A 28 -10.59 -6.98 7.05
CA GLN A 28 -9.38 -7.20 6.24
C GLN A 28 -8.56 -5.90 6.01
N LYS A 29 -9.22 -4.74 5.96
CA LYS A 29 -8.60 -3.41 5.85
C LYS A 29 -9.38 -2.42 6.71
N LEU A 30 -8.67 -1.64 7.50
CA LEU A 30 -9.24 -0.53 8.28
C LEU A 30 -9.34 0.71 7.41
N ASP A 31 -10.49 1.38 7.46
CA ASP A 31 -10.63 2.69 6.85
C ASP A 31 -10.20 3.80 7.83
N GLU A 32 -10.09 5.02 7.32
CA GLU A 32 -9.70 6.20 8.12
C GLU A 32 -10.68 6.45 9.27
N VAL A 33 -11.97 6.14 9.07
CA VAL A 33 -13.03 6.33 10.06
C VAL A 33 -12.87 5.34 11.22
N ASP A 34 -12.49 4.10 10.93
CA ASP A 34 -12.18 3.07 11.92
C ASP A 34 -11.00 3.51 12.78
N VAL A 35 -9.91 4.00 12.16
CA VAL A 35 -8.73 4.49 12.88
C VAL A 35 -9.10 5.67 13.80
N ILE A 36 -9.91 6.61 13.33
CA ILE A 36 -10.40 7.73 14.15
C ILE A 36 -11.23 7.22 15.33
N GLN A 37 -12.16 6.28 15.10
CA GLN A 37 -12.98 5.72 16.17
C GLN A 37 -12.16 4.95 17.22
N ILE A 38 -11.14 4.21 16.79
CA ILE A 38 -10.21 3.53 17.71
C ILE A 38 -9.53 4.56 18.60
N LYS A 39 -8.95 5.63 18.02
CA LYS A 39 -8.25 6.68 18.77
C LYS A 39 -9.16 7.37 19.78
N GLU A 40 -10.37 7.76 19.37
CA GLU A 40 -11.33 8.42 20.26
C GLU A 40 -11.78 7.53 21.42
N ARG A 41 -11.98 6.24 21.18
CA ARG A 41 -12.35 5.30 22.24
C ARG A 41 -11.16 4.93 23.12
N LEU A 42 -9.95 4.87 22.58
CA LEU A 42 -8.72 4.65 23.32
C LEU A 42 -8.50 5.77 24.34
N ASN A 43 -8.73 7.03 23.96
CA ASN A 43 -8.71 8.16 24.88
C ASN A 43 -9.65 7.96 26.08
N LYS A 44 -10.84 7.40 25.85
CA LYS A 44 -11.79 7.07 26.94
C LYS A 44 -11.35 5.89 27.78
N VAL A 45 -10.57 4.97 27.23
CA VAL A 45 -10.04 3.84 27.98
C VAL A 45 -8.90 4.29 28.88
N TYR A 46 -8.07 5.23 28.43
CA TYR A 46 -7.04 5.83 29.30
C TYR A 46 -7.63 6.47 30.56
N THR A 47 -8.84 7.02 30.53
CA THR A 47 -9.46 7.58 31.75
C THR A 47 -9.95 6.51 32.73
N ILE A 48 -10.09 5.26 32.29
CA ILE A 48 -10.61 4.19 33.14
C ILE A 48 -9.61 3.82 34.24
N ILE A 49 -8.30 3.88 33.98
CA ILE A 49 -7.29 3.47 34.96
C ILE A 49 -7.31 4.40 36.19
N ASP A 50 -7.39 5.71 35.98
CA ASP A 50 -7.45 6.68 37.08
C ASP A 50 -8.75 6.52 37.90
N GLU A 51 -9.90 6.36 37.21
CA GLU A 51 -11.19 6.08 37.87
C GLU A 51 -11.12 4.77 38.68
N PHE A 52 -10.44 3.76 38.15
CA PHE A 52 -10.27 2.48 38.80
C PHE A 52 -9.37 2.59 40.04
N GLU A 53 -8.24 3.27 39.96
CA GLU A 53 -7.31 3.44 41.08
C GLU A 53 -7.98 4.12 42.27
N GLU A 54 -8.75 5.18 42.04
CA GLU A 54 -9.50 5.88 43.10
C GLU A 54 -10.50 4.94 43.77
N ILE A 55 -11.31 4.24 42.97
CA ILE A 55 -12.33 3.30 43.47
C ILE A 55 -11.67 2.15 44.24
N GLN A 56 -10.60 1.60 43.69
CA GLN A 56 -9.91 0.44 44.26
C GLN A 56 -9.23 0.81 45.58
N MET A 57 -8.62 2.00 45.68
CA MET A 57 -8.06 2.52 46.93
C MET A 57 -9.13 2.65 48.02
N ASN A 58 -10.31 3.18 47.67
CA ASN A 58 -11.43 3.29 48.60
C ASN A 58 -11.90 1.91 49.08
N ILE A 59 -12.02 0.94 48.18
CA ILE A 59 -12.40 -0.44 48.51
C ILE A 59 -11.36 -1.08 49.43
N GLU A 60 -10.07 -0.99 49.10
CA GLU A 60 -8.97 -1.57 49.87
C GLU A 60 -8.88 -0.97 51.28
N SER A 61 -9.16 0.34 51.42
CA SER A 61 -9.15 1.02 52.73
C SER A 61 -10.28 0.56 53.67
N GLN A 62 -11.37 0.03 53.12
CA GLN A 62 -12.56 -0.39 53.86
C GLN A 62 -12.73 -1.92 53.90
N SER A 63 -11.82 -2.68 53.29
CA SER A 63 -11.91 -4.13 53.17
C SER A 63 -11.22 -4.85 54.33
N GLU A 64 -11.91 -5.83 54.92
CA GLU A 64 -11.31 -6.76 55.89
C GLU A 64 -10.41 -7.81 55.22
N ASN A 65 -10.60 -8.04 53.91
CA ASN A 65 -9.84 -9.01 53.13
C ASN A 65 -9.09 -8.29 52.00
N ILE A 66 -7.94 -7.73 52.36
CA ILE A 66 -7.08 -6.95 51.45
C ILE A 66 -6.54 -7.85 50.32
N GLU A 67 -6.19 -9.10 50.61
CA GLU A 67 -5.64 -10.04 49.63
C GLU A 67 -6.61 -10.29 48.47
N THR A 68 -7.91 -10.45 48.77
CA THR A 68 -8.94 -10.61 47.73
C THR A 68 -9.04 -9.36 46.85
N GLU A 69 -9.02 -8.17 47.46
CA GLU A 69 -9.14 -6.93 46.69
C GLU A 69 -7.87 -6.63 45.88
N GLN A 70 -6.69 -6.99 46.38
CA GLN A 70 -5.43 -6.95 45.61
C GLN A 70 -5.45 -7.91 44.42
N GLY A 71 -6.01 -9.12 44.57
CA GLY A 71 -6.21 -10.04 43.45
C GLY A 71 -7.15 -9.44 42.38
N GLU A 72 -8.25 -8.82 42.82
CA GLU A 72 -9.18 -8.12 41.92
C GLU A 72 -8.54 -6.94 41.17
N ARG A 73 -7.61 -6.23 41.83
CA ARG A 73 -6.76 -5.19 41.23
C ARG A 73 -5.88 -5.77 40.14
N GLN A 74 -5.10 -6.78 40.47
CA GLN A 74 -4.16 -7.39 39.52
C GLN A 74 -4.90 -7.91 38.27
N MET A 75 -6.00 -8.63 38.45
CA MET A 75 -6.80 -9.13 37.32
C MET A 75 -7.32 -8.01 36.40
N PHE A 76 -7.67 -6.86 36.99
CA PHE A 76 -8.13 -5.70 36.22
C PHE A 76 -6.98 -5.05 35.46
N GLU A 77 -5.86 -4.77 36.13
CA GLU A 77 -4.68 -4.15 35.55
C GLU A 77 -4.11 -5.01 34.41
N ASP A 78 -3.98 -6.32 34.62
CA ASP A 78 -3.53 -7.25 33.59
C ASP A 78 -4.44 -7.20 32.36
N SER A 79 -5.77 -7.20 32.56
CA SER A 79 -6.74 -7.10 31.46
C SER A 79 -6.67 -5.74 30.75
N TYR A 80 -6.47 -4.66 31.50
CA TYR A 80 -6.39 -3.30 30.99
C TYR A 80 -5.15 -3.10 30.13
N TYR A 81 -3.97 -3.45 30.65
CA TYR A 81 -2.71 -3.25 29.93
C TYR A 81 -2.59 -4.17 28.71
N LEU A 82 -3.11 -5.40 28.80
CA LEU A 82 -3.20 -6.29 27.65
C LEU A 82 -4.03 -5.66 26.52
N GLU A 83 -5.21 -5.14 26.85
CA GLU A 83 -6.09 -4.51 25.86
C GLU A 83 -5.43 -3.28 25.20
N ILE A 84 -4.79 -2.40 26.00
CA ILE A 84 -4.06 -1.24 25.47
C ILE A 84 -2.95 -1.67 24.49
N ALA A 85 -2.17 -2.69 24.86
CA ALA A 85 -1.07 -3.17 24.04
C ALA A 85 -1.57 -3.72 22.69
N GLU A 86 -2.63 -4.55 22.72
CA GLU A 86 -3.25 -5.09 21.50
C GLU A 86 -3.72 -3.98 20.55
N ILE A 87 -4.30 -2.91 21.10
CA ILE A 87 -4.79 -1.77 20.31
C ILE A 87 -3.64 -0.97 19.69
N GLN A 88 -2.61 -0.67 20.47
CA GLN A 88 -1.45 0.09 19.99
C GLN A 88 -0.76 -0.66 18.85
N MET A 89 -0.55 -1.97 19.00
CA MET A 89 -0.02 -2.82 17.92
C MET A 89 -0.88 -2.75 16.67
N ASN A 90 -2.21 -2.81 16.82
CA ASN A 90 -3.14 -2.74 15.69
C ASN A 90 -3.10 -1.38 14.98
N ILE A 91 -2.88 -0.27 15.70
CA ILE A 91 -2.74 1.06 15.10
C ILE A 91 -1.40 1.17 14.36
N GLU A 92 -0.31 0.74 14.97
CA GLU A 92 1.05 0.81 14.40
C GLU A 92 1.20 -0.05 13.14
N SER A 93 0.61 -1.24 13.16
CA SER A 93 0.58 -2.15 12.01
C SER A 93 -0.13 -1.53 10.78
N GLN A 94 -1.01 -0.54 10.98
CA GLN A 94 -1.68 0.16 9.87
C GLN A 94 -0.85 1.34 9.33
N SER A 95 0.03 1.96 10.14
CA SER A 95 0.97 2.97 9.65
C SER A 95 2.04 2.38 8.75
N GLU A 96 2.56 1.18 9.07
CA GLU A 96 3.63 0.54 8.28
C GLU A 96 3.15 0.12 6.88
N ASN A 97 1.89 -0.28 6.73
CA ASN A 97 1.29 -0.62 5.44
C ASN A 97 1.19 0.59 4.48
N ILE A 98 1.03 1.81 5.01
CA ILE A 98 0.94 3.04 4.20
C ILE A 98 2.32 3.43 3.67
N GLU A 99 3.37 3.32 4.49
CA GLU A 99 4.73 3.64 4.07
C GLU A 99 5.28 2.61 3.06
N THR A 100 4.95 1.33 3.23
CA THR A 100 5.32 0.28 2.28
C THR A 100 4.61 0.42 0.94
N GLU A 101 3.29 0.67 0.89
CA GLU A 101 2.57 0.94 -0.37
C GLU A 101 3.11 2.19 -1.10
N GLN A 102 3.50 3.23 -0.36
CA GLN A 102 4.11 4.43 -0.96
C GLN A 102 5.54 4.16 -1.46
N GLY A 103 6.34 3.38 -0.72
CA GLY A 103 7.67 2.96 -1.13
C GLY A 103 7.65 2.11 -2.39
N GLU A 104 6.75 1.13 -2.48
CA GLU A 104 6.55 0.29 -3.66
C GLU A 104 6.09 1.12 -4.87
N ARG A 105 5.18 2.08 -4.65
CA ARG A 105 4.76 3.03 -5.69
C ARG A 105 5.92 3.88 -6.19
N GLN A 106 6.74 4.43 -5.29
CA GLN A 106 7.89 5.25 -5.64
C GLN A 106 8.92 4.44 -6.45
N MET A 107 9.22 3.22 -6.00
CA MET A 107 10.12 2.31 -6.72
C MET A 107 9.62 1.98 -8.12
N PHE A 108 8.30 1.79 -8.29
CA PHE A 108 7.70 1.57 -9.60
C PHE A 108 7.79 2.81 -10.50
N GLU A 109 7.47 4.00 -9.97
CA GLU A 109 7.55 5.26 -10.72
C GLU A 109 8.98 5.55 -11.19
N ASP A 110 9.97 5.34 -10.33
CA ASP A 110 11.38 5.53 -10.67
C ASP A 110 11.83 4.56 -11.78
N SER A 111 11.43 3.28 -11.69
CA SER A 111 11.70 2.28 -12.73
C SER A 111 11.05 2.67 -14.07
N TYR A 112 9.79 3.10 -14.04
CA TYR A 112 9.04 3.50 -15.23
C TYR A 112 9.67 4.68 -15.96
N TYR A 113 10.04 5.74 -15.23
CA TYR A 113 10.65 6.92 -15.84
C TYR A 113 12.07 6.63 -16.35
N LEU A 114 12.83 5.76 -15.69
CA LEU A 114 14.14 5.32 -16.16
C LEU A 114 14.03 4.58 -17.49
N GLU A 115 13.10 3.63 -17.60
CA GLU A 115 12.85 2.84 -18.81
C GLU A 115 12.47 3.74 -20.00
N ILE A 116 11.58 4.71 -19.78
CA ILE A 116 11.20 5.69 -20.79
C ILE A 116 12.38 6.56 -21.21
N ALA A 117 13.21 7.02 -20.27
CA ALA A 117 14.37 7.85 -20.57
C ALA A 117 15.39 7.08 -21.43
N VAL A 118 15.62 5.80 -21.13
CA VAL A 118 16.46 4.91 -21.94
C VAL A 118 15.89 4.77 -23.35
N ALA A 119 14.60 4.45 -23.48
CA ALA A 119 13.94 4.31 -24.78
C ALA A 119 14.01 5.60 -25.61
N LYS A 120 13.76 6.76 -24.99
CA LYS A 120 13.87 8.08 -25.64
C LYS A 120 15.29 8.35 -26.15
N LYS A 121 16.32 8.02 -25.35
CA LYS A 121 17.72 8.22 -25.74
C LYS A 121 18.11 7.33 -26.92
N VAL A 122 17.61 6.09 -26.96
CA VAL A 122 17.80 5.19 -28.10
C VAL A 122 17.19 5.79 -29.37
N ILE A 123 15.93 6.23 -29.31
CA ILE A 123 15.23 6.85 -30.45
C ILE A 123 15.97 8.10 -30.93
N GLN A 124 16.38 8.98 -30.01
CA GLN A 124 17.11 10.20 -30.33
C GLN A 124 18.45 9.91 -31.05
N ASN A 125 19.16 8.85 -30.65
CA ASN A 125 20.38 8.44 -31.33
C ASN A 125 20.11 7.94 -32.76
N TYR A 126 18.99 7.25 -33.00
CA TYR A 126 18.59 6.88 -34.36
C TYR A 126 18.28 8.11 -35.21
N GLU A 127 17.53 9.08 -34.68
CA GLU A 127 17.18 10.32 -35.40
C GLU A 127 18.40 11.21 -35.73
N ASN A 128 19.37 11.28 -34.81
CA ASN A 128 20.63 11.99 -35.02
C ASN A 128 21.49 11.32 -36.11
N ASN A 129 21.49 9.99 -36.18
CA ASN A 129 22.20 9.27 -37.24
C ASN A 129 21.52 9.42 -38.61
N VAL A 130 20.17 9.50 -38.65
CA VAL A 130 19.41 9.74 -39.89
C VAL A 130 19.57 11.18 -40.41
N SER A 131 19.65 12.18 -39.53
CA SER A 131 19.89 13.58 -39.91
C SER A 131 21.35 13.86 -40.34
N THR A 132 22.31 13.10 -39.83
CA THR A 132 23.72 13.20 -40.26
C THR A 132 23.94 12.59 -41.66
N GLU A 133 23.15 11.58 -42.07
CA GLU A 133 23.20 11.02 -43.43
C GLU A 133 22.66 11.97 -44.52
N CYS A 134 21.76 12.91 -44.19
CA CYS A 134 21.22 13.88 -45.17
C CYS A 134 22.15 15.09 -45.46
N ASN A 135 23.12 15.40 -44.59
CA ASN A 135 24.04 16.53 -44.82
C ASN A 135 25.28 16.19 -45.65
N THR A 136 25.41 14.94 -46.12
CA THR A 136 26.50 14.48 -47.00
C THR A 136 26.11 14.35 -48.48
N ILE A 137 25.05 15.02 -48.94
CA ILE A 137 24.68 15.06 -50.38
C ILE A 137 25.21 16.32 -51.09
N ALA A 138 26.01 17.15 -50.41
CA ALA A 138 26.65 18.34 -51.01
C ALA A 138 28.17 18.21 -51.15
N SER A 139 28.69 17.07 -51.61
CA SER A 139 29.95 17.01 -52.38
C SER A 139 30.14 15.61 -52.93
N GLY A 140 30.30 15.50 -54.25
CA GLY A 140 30.18 14.25 -54.98
C GLY A 140 31.28 13.21 -54.75
N HIS A 141 30.91 12.00 -55.21
CA HIS A 141 31.72 10.88 -55.69
C HIS A 141 32.08 9.71 -54.74
N ALA A 142 31.52 8.56 -55.13
CA ALA A 142 32.09 7.20 -55.17
C ALA A 142 32.00 6.29 -53.93
N SER A 143 30.93 5.48 -53.93
CA SER A 143 30.83 4.04 -53.69
C SER A 143 31.88 3.28 -52.84
N ASN A 144 31.33 2.57 -51.85
CA ASN A 144 31.61 1.19 -51.44
C ASN A 144 32.97 0.82 -50.84
N SER A 145 33.09 0.98 -49.53
CA SER A 145 33.52 -0.08 -48.58
C SER A 145 33.80 0.56 -47.23
N VAL A 146 33.03 0.19 -46.19
CA VAL A 146 33.48 -0.23 -44.83
C VAL A 146 32.18 -0.50 -44.03
N LYS A 147 31.43 -1.53 -44.42
CA LYS A 147 30.43 -2.17 -43.53
C LYS A 147 31.15 -3.18 -42.62
N LYS A 148 32.03 -2.71 -41.73
CA LYS A 148 32.57 -3.55 -40.63
C LYS A 148 33.45 -2.72 -39.68
N LYS A 149 32.87 -2.03 -38.69
CA LYS A 149 33.63 -1.60 -37.47
C LYS A 149 32.80 -0.98 -36.34
N VAL A 150 31.62 -1.50 -35.98
CA VAL A 150 31.00 -1.16 -34.68
C VAL A 150 30.19 -2.34 -34.12
N ILE A 151 30.83 -3.49 -33.91
CA ILE A 151 30.30 -4.60 -33.11
C ILE A 151 31.45 -5.15 -32.25
N GLN A 152 32.08 -4.31 -31.44
CA GLN A 152 33.20 -4.75 -30.62
C GLN A 152 33.39 -3.90 -29.34
N ASN A 153 32.30 -3.52 -28.66
CA ASN A 153 32.41 -2.78 -27.39
C ASN A 153 31.38 -3.15 -26.31
N TYR A 154 30.64 -4.26 -26.43
CA TYR A 154 29.64 -4.66 -25.43
C TYR A 154 29.73 -6.13 -25.00
N GLU A 155 30.93 -6.69 -24.92
CA GLU A 155 31.16 -8.01 -24.29
C GLU A 155 31.68 -7.91 -22.84
N ASN A 156 31.93 -6.71 -22.29
CA ASN A 156 32.61 -6.60 -20.99
C ASN A 156 31.73 -6.29 -19.76
N ASN A 157 30.41 -6.13 -19.87
CA ASN A 157 29.57 -5.96 -18.68
C ASN A 157 28.12 -6.37 -18.94
N VAL A 158 27.82 -7.66 -18.73
CA VAL A 158 26.59 -8.21 -18.13
C VAL A 158 26.55 -9.69 -18.52
N SER A 159 27.20 -10.51 -17.70
CA SER A 159 26.98 -11.94 -17.64
C SER A 159 26.13 -12.22 -16.40
N THR A 160 24.82 -12.28 -16.55
CA THR A 160 23.97 -13.20 -15.78
C THR A 160 22.66 -13.44 -16.55
N GLU A 161 22.60 -14.62 -17.19
CA GLU A 161 21.45 -15.49 -17.52
C GLU A 161 20.13 -14.82 -17.98
N CYS A 162 19.62 -15.05 -19.20
CA CYS A 162 19.10 -16.35 -19.67
C CYS A 162 19.11 -16.47 -21.20
N ASN A 163 19.58 -17.62 -21.70
CA ASN A 163 19.33 -18.10 -23.06
C ASN A 163 18.21 -19.14 -23.02
N THR A 164 17.13 -18.96 -23.80
CA THR A 164 16.38 -20.10 -24.36
C THR A 164 15.63 -19.71 -25.64
N ILE A 165 16.16 -20.25 -26.75
CA ILE A 165 15.54 -20.63 -28.04
C ILE A 165 15.20 -19.52 -29.07
N ALA A 166 15.97 -19.63 -30.17
CA ALA A 166 15.77 -19.03 -31.48
C ALA A 166 14.51 -19.56 -32.19
N SER A 167 13.88 -18.72 -33.03
CA SER A 167 13.97 -18.84 -34.50
C SER A 167 12.91 -17.97 -35.20
N GLY A 168 13.39 -17.14 -36.15
CA GLY A 168 12.71 -16.77 -37.39
C GLY A 168 11.39 -16.00 -37.31
N HIS A 169 11.40 -14.73 -37.73
CA HIS A 169 10.75 -14.30 -38.99
C HIS A 169 11.01 -12.81 -39.23
N ALA A 170 11.47 -12.52 -40.45
CA ALA A 170 11.66 -11.18 -40.98
C ALA A 170 10.32 -10.50 -41.32
N SER A 171 10.29 -9.18 -41.11
CA SER A 171 9.45 -8.16 -41.75
C SER A 171 7.93 -8.40 -41.87
N ASN A 172 7.17 -7.66 -41.06
CA ASN A 172 6.08 -6.79 -41.55
C ASN A 172 5.65 -5.84 -40.42
N SER A 173 5.65 -4.53 -40.68
CA SER A 173 5.03 -3.54 -39.79
C SER A 173 3.53 -3.75 -39.79
N VAL A 174 3.03 -4.59 -38.90
CA VAL A 174 1.60 -4.68 -38.61
C VAL A 174 1.26 -3.41 -37.86
N TYR A 175 0.61 -2.45 -38.53
CA TYR A 175 -0.09 -1.37 -37.86
C TYR A 175 -1.25 -1.99 -37.07
N ILE A 176 -0.96 -2.40 -35.82
CA ILE A 176 -1.97 -2.85 -34.87
C ILE A 176 -2.71 -1.59 -34.42
N LYS A 177 -3.83 -1.27 -35.09
CA LYS A 177 -4.71 -0.20 -34.63
C LYS A 177 -5.55 -0.77 -33.48
N LEU A 178 -5.20 -0.39 -32.26
CA LEU A 178 -5.90 -0.80 -31.05
C LEU A 178 -7.37 -0.35 -31.12
N PRO A 179 -8.34 -1.21 -30.76
CA PRO A 179 -9.74 -0.82 -30.68
C PRO A 179 -9.90 0.39 -29.76
N THR A 180 -10.56 1.43 -30.24
CA THR A 180 -10.84 2.61 -29.41
C THR A 180 -11.93 2.26 -28.40
N ILE A 181 -11.52 1.95 -27.17
CA ILE A 181 -12.47 1.81 -26.05
C ILE A 181 -12.99 3.20 -25.68
N LYS A 182 -14.32 3.35 -25.71
CA LYS A 182 -14.97 4.57 -25.22
C LYS A 182 -15.05 4.49 -23.71
N LEU A 183 -14.14 5.21 -23.04
CA LEU A 183 -14.16 5.30 -21.59
C LEU A 183 -15.43 6.04 -21.12
N PRO A 184 -16.10 5.54 -20.07
CA PRO A 184 -17.19 6.27 -19.45
C PRO A 184 -16.67 7.59 -18.87
N LYS A 185 -17.43 8.68 -19.04
CA LYS A 185 -17.09 9.98 -18.45
C LYS A 185 -17.73 10.06 -17.07
N PHE A 186 -16.91 10.24 -16.03
CA PHE A 186 -17.41 10.45 -14.68
C PHE A 186 -17.64 11.94 -14.42
N GLU A 187 -18.87 12.31 -14.11
CA GLU A 187 -19.27 13.72 -13.85
C GLU A 187 -19.08 14.15 -12.38
N GLY A 188 -18.39 13.33 -11.56
CA GLY A 188 -18.07 13.68 -10.17
C GLY A 188 -19.21 13.50 -9.15
N LYS A 189 -20.37 12.97 -9.55
CA LYS A 189 -21.49 12.68 -8.64
C LYS A 189 -21.27 11.35 -7.91
N TYR A 190 -21.21 11.39 -6.58
CA TYR A 190 -21.01 10.20 -5.73
C TYR A 190 -22.05 9.09 -5.94
N SER A 191 -23.30 9.44 -6.21
CA SER A 191 -24.37 8.45 -6.49
C SER A 191 -24.07 7.55 -7.69
N ASN A 192 -23.26 8.01 -8.63
CA ASN A 192 -22.94 7.30 -9.87
C ASN A 192 -21.55 6.65 -9.81
N TRP A 193 -20.85 6.73 -8.68
CA TRP A 193 -19.51 6.17 -8.51
C TRP A 193 -19.51 4.64 -8.58
N LEU A 194 -20.52 4.01 -7.98
CA LEU A 194 -20.62 2.55 -7.97
C LEU A 194 -20.80 1.99 -9.38
N GLU A 195 -21.71 2.58 -10.17
CA GLU A 195 -21.95 2.20 -11.57
C GLU A 195 -20.71 2.44 -12.45
N PHE A 196 -20.02 3.56 -12.24
CA PHE A 196 -18.78 3.88 -12.94
C PHE A 196 -17.67 2.89 -12.61
N ARG A 197 -17.49 2.57 -11.33
CA ARG A 197 -16.51 1.61 -10.84
C ARG A 197 -16.77 0.23 -11.42
N ASP A 198 -17.99 -0.29 -11.33
CA ASP A 198 -18.32 -1.63 -11.81
C ASP A 198 -18.11 -1.77 -13.32
N THR A 199 -18.45 -0.73 -14.08
CA THR A 199 -18.20 -0.67 -15.52
C THR A 199 -16.71 -0.64 -15.84
N TYR A 200 -15.93 0.14 -15.08
CA TYR A 200 -14.48 0.27 -15.25
C TYR A 200 -13.73 -1.01 -14.85
N GLU A 201 -14.14 -1.65 -13.77
CA GLU A 201 -13.58 -2.91 -13.26
C GLU A 201 -13.85 -4.05 -14.27
N SER A 202 -15.03 -4.07 -14.89
CA SER A 202 -15.36 -4.99 -15.99
C SER A 202 -14.50 -4.76 -17.25
N LEU A 203 -14.13 -3.50 -17.56
CA LEU A 203 -13.23 -3.16 -18.67
C LEU A 203 -11.79 -3.66 -18.44
N ILE A 204 -11.32 -3.65 -17.19
CA ILE A 204 -9.96 -4.08 -16.83
C ILE A 204 -9.85 -5.61 -16.81
N HIS A 205 -10.89 -6.32 -16.39
CA HIS A 205 -10.85 -7.79 -16.23
C HIS A 205 -11.04 -8.62 -17.52
N THR A 206 -11.03 -8.01 -18.70
CA THR A 206 -11.14 -8.77 -19.97
C THR A 206 -10.06 -8.46 -21.02
N CYS A 207 -8.98 -7.76 -20.68
CA CYS A 207 -7.83 -7.56 -21.59
C CYS A 207 -6.75 -8.66 -21.50
N ALA A 208 -6.91 -9.66 -20.63
CA ALA A 208 -5.88 -10.68 -20.35
C ALA A 208 -6.18 -12.07 -20.94
N ARG A 209 -7.08 -12.20 -21.93
CA ARG A 209 -7.25 -13.48 -22.63
C ARG A 209 -7.74 -13.34 -24.07
N HIS A 210 -6.79 -13.18 -24.98
CA HIS A 210 -6.68 -14.04 -26.17
C HIS A 210 -5.32 -13.91 -26.84
#